data_AF-A0A928KZF6-F1
#
_entry.id   AF-A0A928KZF6-F1
#
_cell.length_a   1.000
_cell.length_b   1.000
_cell.length_c   1.000
_cell.angle_alpha   90.00
_cell.angle_beta   90.00
_cell.angle_gamma   90.00
#
_symmetry.space_group_name_H-M   'P 1'
#
loop_
_entity.id
_entity.type
_entity.pdbx_description
1 polymer ?
#
loop_
_entity_poly.entity_id
_entity_poly.type
_entity_poly.pdbx_seq_one_letter_code
_entity_poly.pdbx_strand_id
1 'polypeptide(L)'
;MIFKAFDELNKKEDSKKIIKNAFIEIKPKKNSETMVIILLSIVLACITSFSNDTVLIIKESLDKLFDVQLAVFGIIFTAFSIILTFLDDDFIKKLSSIDNQNQTFLTTSIKYYSSILYLYFIGTIATLIIMLFMNTIKNDFTLFSNNILNNMLVLPFVAFYCWFTMRILWELKSVIYNTFSIFKCRILYSLFKIAEKDKPQEKAED
;
A
#
# COMPACT_ATOMS: atom_id res chain seq x y z
N MET A 1 13.91 3.46 -26.68
CA MET A 1 13.52 3.05 -25.31
C MET A 1 12.83 4.18 -24.53
N ILE A 2 13.35 5.41 -24.51
CA ILE A 2 12.65 6.55 -23.87
C ILE A 2 11.27 6.81 -24.48
N PHE A 3 11.15 6.77 -25.81
CA PHE A 3 9.85 6.86 -26.50
C PHE A 3 8.88 5.73 -26.11
N LYS A 4 9.37 4.51 -25.82
CA LYS A 4 8.55 3.40 -25.30
C LYS A 4 8.02 3.73 -23.89
N ALA A 5 8.87 4.25 -23.00
CA ALA A 5 8.45 4.71 -21.68
C ALA A 5 7.44 5.87 -21.76
N PHE A 6 7.67 6.82 -22.68
CA PHE A 6 6.74 7.92 -22.94
C PHE A 6 5.37 7.41 -23.41
N ASP A 7 5.32 6.53 -24.41
CA ASP A 7 4.07 5.95 -24.90
C ASP A 7 3.35 5.10 -23.84
N GLU A 8 4.10 4.41 -22.98
CA GLU A 8 3.55 3.63 -21.86
C GLU A 8 2.94 4.51 -20.77
N LEU A 9 3.56 5.64 -20.44
CA LEU A 9 3.06 6.60 -19.44
C LEU A 9 1.94 7.49 -19.98
N ASN A 10 1.96 7.79 -21.28
CA ASN A 10 0.96 8.62 -21.94
C ASN A 10 -0.34 7.85 -22.26
N LYS A 11 -0.30 6.51 -22.25
CA LYS A 11 -1.53 5.70 -22.27
C LYS A 11 -2.34 6.02 -21.02
N LYS A 12 -3.47 6.70 -21.20
CA LYS A 12 -4.48 6.90 -20.14
C LYS A 12 -4.86 5.55 -19.55
N GLU A 13 -4.35 5.24 -18.38
CA GLU A 13 -4.86 4.12 -17.59
C GLU A 13 -6.16 4.57 -16.92
N ASP A 14 -7.24 3.88 -17.23
CA ASP A 14 -8.52 4.12 -16.57
C ASP A 14 -8.37 3.85 -15.06
N SER A 15 -8.89 4.77 -14.25
CA SER A 15 -8.94 4.69 -12.78
C SER A 15 -9.35 3.28 -12.29
N LYS A 16 -10.33 2.65 -12.95
CA LYS A 16 -10.81 1.30 -12.64
C LYS A 16 -9.71 0.23 -12.72
N LYS A 17 -8.80 0.37 -13.68
CA LYS A 17 -7.68 -0.57 -13.87
C LYS A 17 -6.64 -0.42 -12.76
N ILE A 18 -6.35 0.82 -12.35
CA ILE A 18 -5.45 1.10 -11.23
C ILE A 18 -6.02 0.54 -9.93
N ILE A 19 -7.32 0.75 -9.69
CA ILE A 19 -8.03 0.19 -8.54
C ILE A 19 -7.97 -1.35 -8.54
N LYS A 20 -8.21 -1.98 -9.69
CA LYS A 20 -8.11 -3.44 -9.82
C LYS A 20 -6.71 -3.94 -9.50
N ASN A 21 -5.67 -3.25 -9.98
CA ASN A 21 -4.28 -3.59 -9.67
C ASN A 21 -3.99 -3.42 -8.18
N ALA A 22 -4.49 -2.36 -7.56
CA ALA A 22 -4.38 -2.13 -6.12
C ALA A 22 -4.95 -3.29 -5.29
N PHE A 23 -6.13 -3.81 -5.66
CA PHE A 23 -6.71 -4.98 -5.00
C PHE A 23 -5.93 -6.28 -5.27
N ILE A 24 -5.28 -6.42 -6.42
CA ILE A 24 -4.40 -7.56 -6.71
C ILE A 24 -3.19 -7.57 -5.76
N GLU A 25 -2.64 -6.41 -5.39
CA GLU A 25 -1.52 -6.32 -4.45
C GLU A 25 -1.90 -6.83 -3.05
N ILE A 26 -3.14 -6.57 -2.60
CA ILE A 26 -3.65 -7.08 -1.32
C ILE A 26 -3.89 -8.59 -1.35
N LYS A 27 -4.14 -9.18 -2.52
CA LYS A 27 -4.57 -10.57 -2.64
C LYS A 27 -3.63 -11.50 -1.85
N PRO A 28 -4.19 -12.35 -0.97
CA PRO A 28 -3.38 -13.22 -0.13
C PRO A 28 -2.45 -14.10 -0.96
N LYS A 29 -1.14 -13.85 -0.86
CA LYS A 29 -0.11 -14.73 -1.42
C LYS A 29 -0.01 -15.97 -0.51
N LYS A 30 0.23 -17.15 -1.09
CA LYS A 30 0.39 -18.44 -0.37
C LYS A 30 1.71 -18.44 0.42
N ASN A 31 1.78 -17.60 1.43
CA ASN A 31 2.96 -17.37 2.27
C ASN A 31 2.54 -17.46 3.74
N SER A 32 3.48 -17.83 4.61
CA SER A 32 3.26 -17.93 6.06
C SER A 32 2.78 -16.62 6.68
N GLU A 33 3.30 -15.47 6.22
CA GLU A 33 2.92 -14.14 6.72
C GLU A 33 1.42 -13.87 6.56
N THR A 34 0.84 -14.24 5.43
CA THR A 34 -0.59 -14.07 5.15
C THR A 34 -1.47 -14.88 6.11
N MET A 35 -1.03 -16.09 6.44
CA MET A 35 -1.75 -16.98 7.36
C MET A 35 -1.73 -16.43 8.80
N VAL A 36 -0.60 -15.85 9.22
CA VAL A 36 -0.48 -15.17 10.52
C VAL A 36 -1.42 -13.97 10.60
N ILE A 37 -1.51 -13.14 9.55
CA ILE A 37 -2.42 -11.99 9.51
C ILE A 37 -3.88 -12.44 9.62
N ILE A 38 -4.26 -13.48 8.89
CA ILE A 38 -5.63 -14.03 8.95
C ILE A 38 -5.93 -14.53 10.37
N LEU A 39 -5.01 -15.30 10.97
CA LEU A 39 -5.19 -15.85 12.31
C LEU A 39 -5.30 -14.74 13.36
N LEU A 40 -4.42 -13.74 13.32
CA LEU A 40 -4.47 -12.59 14.22
C LEU A 40 -5.78 -11.82 14.08
N SER A 41 -6.27 -11.65 12.84
CA SER A 41 -7.52 -10.94 12.57
C SER A 41 -8.74 -11.68 13.10
N ILE A 42 -8.76 -13.01 13.01
CA ILE A 42 -9.82 -13.85 13.58
C ILE A 42 -9.80 -13.78 15.10
N VAL A 43 -8.61 -13.86 15.72
CA VAL A 43 -8.48 -13.76 17.18
C VAL A 43 -9.00 -12.42 17.69
N LEU A 44 -8.59 -11.32 17.06
CA LEU A 44 -9.07 -9.97 17.40
C LEU A 44 -10.60 -9.87 17.22
N ALA A 45 -11.12 -10.38 16.11
CA ALA A 45 -12.57 -10.38 15.87
C ALA A 45 -13.33 -11.16 16.94
N CYS A 46 -12.89 -12.36 17.31
CA CYS A 46 -13.50 -13.13 18.38
C CYS A 46 -13.51 -12.36 19.72
N ILE A 47 -12.40 -11.74 20.10
CA ILE A 47 -12.31 -10.96 21.34
C ILE A 47 -13.30 -9.78 21.31
N THR A 48 -13.36 -9.06 20.20
CA THR A 48 -14.24 -7.88 20.06
C THR A 48 -15.72 -8.24 19.97
N SER A 49 -16.08 -9.31 19.24
CA SER A 49 -17.48 -9.67 18.98
C SER A 49 -18.17 -10.40 20.14
N PHE A 50 -17.41 -10.98 21.06
CA PHE A 50 -17.96 -11.61 22.27
C PHE A 50 -17.84 -10.72 23.52
N SER A 51 -17.48 -9.44 23.36
CA SER A 51 -17.42 -8.48 24.46
C SER A 51 -18.80 -7.91 24.79
N ASN A 52 -19.04 -7.57 26.06
CA ASN A 52 -20.29 -6.96 26.52
C ASN A 52 -20.54 -5.60 25.83
N ASP A 53 -19.50 -4.82 25.57
CA ASP A 53 -19.56 -3.49 24.95
C ASP A 53 -19.07 -3.51 23.49
N THR A 54 -19.52 -4.49 22.70
CA THR A 54 -19.05 -4.72 21.32
C THR A 54 -19.13 -3.46 20.45
N VAL A 55 -20.25 -2.72 20.49
CA VAL A 55 -20.44 -1.51 19.67
C VAL A 55 -19.46 -0.39 20.04
N LEU A 56 -19.22 -0.20 21.34
CA LEU A 56 -18.28 0.82 21.83
C LEU A 56 -16.84 0.47 21.41
N ILE A 57 -16.43 -0.78 21.63
CA ILE A 57 -15.08 -1.25 21.27
C ILE A 57 -14.84 -1.12 19.76
N ILE A 58 -15.84 -1.44 18.93
CA ILE A 58 -15.73 -1.28 17.47
C ILE A 58 -15.56 0.20 17.10
N LYS A 59 -16.35 1.11 17.67
CA LYS A 59 -16.23 2.56 17.40
C LYS A 59 -14.85 3.10 17.77
N GLU A 60 -14.38 2.82 18.99
CA GLU A 60 -13.06 3.27 19.44
C GLU A 60 -11.92 2.66 18.62
N SER A 61 -12.09 1.40 18.18
CA SER A 61 -11.11 0.74 17.32
C SER A 61 -11.08 1.35 15.93
N LEU A 62 -12.25 1.67 15.35
CA LEU A 62 -12.35 2.33 14.05
C LEU A 62 -11.69 3.71 14.06
N ASP A 63 -11.92 4.49 15.10
CA ASP A 63 -11.34 5.83 15.26
C ASP A 63 -9.80 5.77 15.31
N LYS A 64 -9.25 4.92 16.19
CA LYS A 64 -7.80 4.69 16.29
C LYS A 64 -7.20 4.17 14.99
N LEU A 65 -7.86 3.23 14.32
CA LEU A 65 -7.38 2.66 13.06
C LEU A 65 -7.44 3.66 11.92
N PHE A 66 -8.44 4.56 11.92
CA PHE A 66 -8.55 5.64 10.95
C PHE A 66 -7.37 6.62 11.07
N ASP A 67 -7.03 7.03 12.28
CA ASP A 67 -5.86 7.89 12.53
C ASP A 67 -4.55 7.23 12.05
N VAL A 68 -4.37 5.94 12.36
CA VAL A 68 -3.21 5.17 11.89
C VAL A 68 -3.19 5.09 10.37
N GLN A 69 -4.32 4.82 9.71
CA GLN A 69 -4.41 4.75 8.25
C GLN A 69 -4.07 6.10 7.59
N LEU A 70 -4.55 7.22 8.15
CA LEU A 70 -4.21 8.57 7.68
C LEU A 70 -2.71 8.85 7.82
N ALA A 71 -2.12 8.51 8.96
CA ALA A 71 -0.67 8.67 9.18
C ALA A 71 0.13 7.85 8.16
N VAL A 72 -0.24 6.59 7.94
CA VAL A 72 0.43 5.73 6.96
C VAL A 72 0.25 6.24 5.54
N PHE A 73 -0.95 6.72 5.18
CA PHE A 73 -1.18 7.35 3.88
C PHE A 73 -0.24 8.54 3.66
N GLY A 74 -0.04 9.39 4.67
CA GLY A 74 0.91 10.51 4.62
C GLY A 74 2.36 10.06 4.42
N ILE A 75 2.79 9.00 5.10
CA ILE A 75 4.13 8.41 4.94
C ILE A 75 4.35 7.92 3.50
N ILE A 76 3.37 7.23 2.94
CA ILE A 76 3.46 6.67 1.58
C ILE A 76 3.44 7.78 0.53
N PHE A 77 2.57 8.78 0.70
CA PHE A 77 2.55 9.95 -0.17
C PHE A 77 3.91 10.65 -0.16
N THR A 78 4.51 10.83 1.01
CA THR A 78 5.85 11.41 1.15
C THR A 78 6.92 10.55 0.47
N ALA A 79 6.91 9.23 0.67
CA ALA A 79 7.83 8.30 -0.02
C ALA A 79 7.71 8.41 -1.55
N PHE A 80 6.48 8.53 -2.06
CA PHE A 80 6.23 8.73 -3.49
C PHE A 80 6.77 10.08 -3.99
N SER A 81 6.56 11.17 -3.25
CA SER A 81 7.13 12.48 -3.58
C SER A 81 8.66 12.46 -3.61
N ILE A 82 9.29 11.79 -2.63
CA ILE A 82 10.74 11.61 -2.58
C ILE A 82 11.24 10.90 -3.84
N ILE A 83 10.61 9.79 -4.23
CA ILE A 83 10.97 9.06 -5.45
C ILE A 83 10.86 9.96 -6.68
N LEU A 84 9.76 10.71 -6.78
CA LEU A 84 9.55 11.62 -7.91
C LEU A 84 10.62 12.71 -7.99
N THR A 85 11.08 13.24 -6.85
CA THR A 85 12.17 14.21 -6.79
C THR A 85 13.53 13.61 -7.20
N PHE A 86 13.77 12.33 -6.92
CA PHE A 86 15.03 11.66 -7.27
C PHE A 86 15.12 11.17 -8.72
N LEU A 87 14.01 11.22 -9.47
CA LEU A 87 13.97 10.92 -10.90
C LEU A 87 14.48 12.12 -11.71
N ASP A 88 15.80 12.31 -11.76
CA ASP A 88 16.43 13.27 -12.69
C ASP A 88 16.50 12.72 -14.13
N ASP A 89 16.77 13.59 -15.10
CA ASP A 89 16.78 13.22 -16.53
C ASP A 89 17.67 12.02 -16.84
N ASP A 90 18.85 11.93 -16.20
CA ASP A 90 19.81 10.85 -16.42
C ASP A 90 19.35 9.54 -15.80
N PHE A 91 18.76 9.58 -14.60
CA PHE A 91 18.21 8.40 -13.94
C PHE A 91 16.94 7.90 -14.64
N ILE A 92 16.08 8.81 -15.11
CA ILE A 92 14.93 8.49 -15.95
C ILE A 92 15.40 7.75 -17.21
N LYS A 93 16.39 8.31 -17.94
CA LYS A 93 16.95 7.65 -19.14
C LYS A 93 17.44 6.24 -18.84
N LYS A 94 18.13 6.06 -17.70
CA LYS A 94 18.64 4.73 -17.31
C LYS A 94 17.52 3.77 -16.92
N LEU A 95 16.56 4.19 -16.11
CA LEU A 95 15.42 3.37 -15.70
C LEU A 95 14.53 2.99 -16.90
N SER A 96 14.38 3.90 -17.88
CA SER A 96 13.68 3.63 -19.13
C SER A 96 14.42 2.67 -20.06
N SER A 97 15.74 2.49 -19.87
CA SER A 97 16.56 1.54 -20.65
C SER A 97 16.51 0.11 -20.11
N ILE A 98 16.05 -0.08 -18.87
CA ILE A 98 15.90 -1.39 -18.25
C ILE A 98 14.52 -1.93 -18.60
N ASP A 99 14.45 -2.98 -19.41
CA ASP A 99 13.21 -3.67 -19.73
C ASP A 99 12.86 -4.66 -18.61
N ASN A 100 11.62 -4.64 -18.15
CA ASN A 100 11.09 -5.53 -17.12
C ASN A 100 9.74 -6.08 -17.58
N GLN A 101 9.72 -7.33 -18.04
CA GLN A 101 8.50 -8.06 -18.39
C GLN A 101 7.52 -7.25 -19.28
N ASN A 102 8.00 -6.84 -20.46
CA ASN A 102 7.27 -6.06 -21.48
C ASN A 102 7.00 -4.58 -21.18
N GLN A 103 7.38 -4.05 -20.01
CA GLN A 103 7.34 -2.61 -19.70
C GLN A 103 8.69 -2.12 -19.21
N THR A 104 8.92 -0.81 -19.28
CA THR A 104 10.15 -0.27 -18.66
C THR A 104 10.09 -0.39 -17.13
N PHE A 105 11.25 -0.54 -16.49
CA PHE A 105 11.34 -0.57 -15.02
C PHE A 105 10.77 0.72 -14.39
N LEU A 106 10.94 1.86 -15.07
CA LEU A 106 10.34 3.14 -14.68
C LEU A 106 8.81 3.08 -14.64
N THR A 107 8.19 2.66 -15.74
CA THR A 107 6.73 2.50 -15.85
C THR A 107 6.20 1.56 -14.76
N THR A 108 6.87 0.43 -14.56
CA THR A 108 6.47 -0.58 -13.57
C THR A 108 6.51 0.00 -12.15
N SER A 109 7.58 0.73 -11.82
CA SER A 109 7.74 1.34 -10.50
C SER A 109 6.67 2.41 -10.26
N ILE A 110 6.43 3.31 -11.21
CA ILE A 110 5.39 4.35 -11.11
C ILE A 110 4.00 3.71 -10.93
N LYS A 111 3.68 2.67 -11.70
CA LYS A 111 2.39 1.95 -11.58
C LYS A 111 2.23 1.26 -10.24
N TYR A 112 3.30 0.67 -9.71
CA TYR A 112 3.30 0.05 -8.39
C TYR A 112 2.98 1.09 -7.30
N TYR A 113 3.74 2.19 -7.23
CA TYR A 113 3.50 3.22 -6.22
C TYR A 113 2.14 3.90 -6.38
N SER A 114 1.69 4.14 -7.61
CA SER A 114 0.34 4.63 -7.87
C SER A 114 -0.72 3.65 -7.35
N SER A 115 -0.61 2.36 -7.68
CA SER A 115 -1.56 1.34 -7.21
C SER A 115 -1.61 1.26 -5.69
N ILE A 116 -0.46 1.34 -5.02
CA ILE A 116 -0.40 1.39 -3.56
C ILE A 116 -1.02 2.66 -3.00
N LEU A 117 -0.73 3.83 -3.56
CA LEU A 117 -1.34 5.07 -3.08
C LEU A 117 -2.88 5.00 -3.16
N TYR A 118 -3.42 4.47 -4.26
CA TYR A 118 -4.85 4.21 -4.41
C TYR A 118 -5.37 3.18 -3.39
N LEU A 119 -4.59 2.14 -3.09
CA LEU A 119 -4.96 1.13 -2.11
C LEU A 119 -5.21 1.72 -0.72
N TYR A 120 -4.26 2.52 -0.23
CA TYR A 120 -4.36 3.17 1.07
C TYR A 120 -5.46 4.23 1.08
N PHE A 121 -5.63 4.95 -0.02
CA PHE A 121 -6.73 5.91 -0.17
C PHE A 121 -8.11 5.23 -0.07
N ILE A 122 -8.31 4.13 -0.80
CA ILE A 122 -9.56 3.35 -0.76
C ILE A 122 -9.78 2.76 0.64
N GLY A 123 -8.73 2.22 1.28
CA GLY A 123 -8.81 1.69 2.63
C GLY A 123 -9.27 2.74 3.65
N THR A 124 -8.69 3.94 3.56
CA THR A 124 -9.02 5.09 4.43
C THR A 124 -10.47 5.54 4.22
N ILE A 125 -10.92 5.66 2.96
CA ILE A 125 -12.32 6.02 2.64
C ILE A 125 -13.29 4.94 3.14
N ALA A 126 -12.95 3.66 2.96
CA ALA A 126 -13.78 2.56 3.44
C ALA A 126 -13.94 2.60 4.97
N THR A 127 -12.85 2.83 5.71
CA THR A 127 -12.90 3.00 7.16
C THR A 127 -13.73 4.21 7.56
N LEU A 128 -13.57 5.36 6.88
CA LEU A 128 -14.38 6.56 7.13
C LEU A 128 -15.88 6.29 6.96
N ILE A 129 -16.26 5.61 5.87
CA ILE A 129 -17.67 5.26 5.61
C ILE A 129 -18.22 4.36 6.73
N ILE A 130 -17.47 3.32 7.11
CA ILE A 130 -17.86 2.40 8.20
C ILE A 130 -18.00 3.17 9.52
N MET A 131 -17.06 4.05 9.83
CA MET A 131 -17.08 4.88 11.04
C MET A 131 -18.31 5.79 11.08
N LEU A 132 -18.66 6.44 9.96
CA LEU A 132 -19.87 7.25 9.85
C LEU A 132 -21.14 6.43 10.11
N PHE A 133 -21.23 5.22 9.56
CA PHE A 133 -22.36 4.32 9.85
C PHE A 133 -22.39 3.91 11.32
N MET A 134 -21.26 3.51 11.90
CA MET A 134 -21.20 3.05 13.28
C MET A 134 -21.57 4.15 14.28
N ASN A 135 -21.19 5.40 14.02
CA ASN A 135 -21.54 6.54 14.87
C ASN A 135 -23.05 6.82 14.95
N THR A 136 -23.84 6.35 13.98
CA THR A 136 -25.31 6.46 14.03
C THR A 136 -25.98 5.40 14.92
N ILE A 137 -25.28 4.31 15.23
CA ILE A 137 -25.81 3.19 16.01
C ILE A 137 -25.64 3.48 17.51
N LYS A 138 -26.71 3.31 18.30
CA LYS A 138 -26.64 3.43 19.77
C LYS A 138 -25.82 2.28 20.35
N ASN A 139 -25.13 2.53 21.47
CA ASN A 139 -24.25 1.52 22.09
C ASN A 139 -25.02 0.28 22.55
N ASP A 140 -26.28 0.44 22.97
CA ASP A 140 -27.13 -0.65 23.45
C ASP A 140 -27.95 -1.33 22.33
N PHE A 141 -27.60 -1.11 21.06
CA PHE A 141 -28.38 -1.64 19.94
C PHE A 141 -28.16 -3.15 19.75
N THR A 142 -29.26 -3.91 19.78
CA THR A 142 -29.29 -5.36 19.53
C THR A 142 -30.27 -5.68 18.40
N LEU A 143 -29.87 -6.51 17.43
CA LEU A 143 -30.71 -6.92 16.30
C LEU A 143 -31.71 -8.03 16.69
N PHE A 144 -31.26 -8.98 17.51
CA PHE A 144 -32.05 -10.09 18.02
C PHE A 144 -32.08 -10.06 19.55
N SER A 145 -33.11 -10.65 20.16
CA SER A 145 -33.20 -10.81 21.62
C SER A 145 -32.13 -11.75 22.19
N ASN A 146 -31.50 -12.58 21.34
CA ASN A 146 -30.43 -13.48 21.73
C ASN A 146 -29.06 -12.87 21.41
N ASN A 147 -28.29 -12.56 22.45
CA ASN A 147 -26.94 -11.99 22.34
C ASN A 147 -25.97 -12.90 21.58
N ILE A 148 -26.13 -14.22 21.68
CA ILE A 148 -25.25 -15.16 20.96
C ILE A 148 -25.45 -15.02 19.45
N LEU A 149 -26.71 -14.86 18.99
CA LEU A 149 -27.01 -14.67 17.57
C LEU A 149 -26.49 -13.32 17.06
N ASN A 150 -26.59 -12.25 17.87
CA ASN A 150 -26.02 -10.95 17.54
C ASN A 150 -24.49 -11.05 17.36
N ASN A 151 -23.81 -11.67 18.31
CA ASN A 151 -22.35 -11.80 18.31
C ASN A 151 -21.86 -12.64 17.12
N MET A 152 -22.55 -13.73 16.80
CA MET A 152 -22.26 -14.55 15.63
C MET A 152 -22.46 -13.81 14.30
N LEU A 153 -23.44 -12.91 14.22
CA LEU A 153 -23.69 -12.11 13.03
C LEU A 153 -22.62 -11.03 12.84
N VAL A 154 -22.18 -10.39 13.93
CA VAL A 154 -21.16 -9.33 13.90
C VAL A 154 -19.76 -9.89 13.59
N LEU A 155 -19.43 -11.08 14.08
CA LEU A 155 -18.13 -11.73 13.91
C LEU A 155 -17.56 -11.68 12.48
N PRO A 156 -18.26 -12.13 11.42
CA PRO A 156 -17.70 -12.11 10.07
C PRO A 156 -17.40 -10.70 9.56
N PHE A 157 -18.20 -9.69 9.93
CA PHE A 157 -17.95 -8.31 9.52
C PHE A 157 -16.70 -7.74 10.19
N VAL A 158 -16.54 -7.98 11.50
CA VAL A 158 -15.36 -7.52 12.24
C VAL A 158 -14.12 -8.28 11.79
N ALA A 159 -14.20 -9.59 11.59
CA ALA A 159 -13.10 -10.40 11.07
C ALA A 159 -12.63 -9.92 9.69
N PHE A 160 -13.57 -9.64 8.78
CA PHE A 160 -13.24 -9.10 7.46
C PHE A 160 -12.56 -7.73 7.55
N TYR A 161 -13.09 -6.84 8.39
CA TYR A 161 -12.52 -5.50 8.58
C TYR A 161 -11.11 -5.54 9.20
N CYS A 162 -10.91 -6.34 10.25
CA CYS A 162 -9.60 -6.53 10.88
C CYS A 162 -8.60 -7.13 9.88
N TRP A 163 -9.00 -8.14 9.11
CA TRP A 163 -8.16 -8.74 8.08
C TRP A 163 -7.76 -7.72 7.02
N PHE A 164 -8.72 -6.98 6.49
CA PHE A 164 -8.48 -5.97 5.46
C PHE A 164 -7.52 -4.88 5.96
N THR A 165 -7.78 -4.35 7.16
CA THR A 165 -6.95 -3.27 7.74
C THR A 165 -5.54 -3.74 8.07
N MET A 166 -5.40 -4.90 8.72
CA MET A 166 -4.07 -5.47 9.02
C MET A 166 -3.28 -5.77 7.75
N ARG A 167 -3.96 -6.25 6.70
CA ARG A 167 -3.33 -6.52 5.41
C ARG A 167 -2.81 -5.24 4.74
N ILE A 168 -3.59 -4.15 4.80
CA ILE A 168 -3.14 -2.84 4.33
C ILE A 168 -1.90 -2.40 5.11
N LEU A 169 -1.94 -2.43 6.44
CA LEU A 169 -0.80 -2.01 7.27
C LEU A 169 0.45 -2.85 7.02
N TRP A 170 0.31 -4.16 6.77
CA TRP A 170 1.44 -5.02 6.47
C TRP A 170 2.15 -4.65 5.17
N GLU A 171 1.43 -4.14 4.16
CA GLU A 171 2.06 -3.72 2.90
C GLU A 171 3.00 -2.52 3.08
N LEU A 172 2.93 -1.79 4.19
CA LEU A 172 3.88 -0.71 4.50
C LEU A 172 5.32 -1.22 4.54
N LYS A 173 5.54 -2.45 5.02
CA LYS A 173 6.85 -3.12 5.01
C LYS A 173 7.40 -3.21 3.59
N SER A 174 6.58 -3.65 2.64
CA SER A 174 6.95 -3.77 1.21
C SER A 174 7.29 -2.40 0.61
N VAL A 175 6.48 -1.37 0.93
CA VAL A 175 6.68 0.01 0.44
C VAL A 175 8.01 0.58 0.92
N ILE A 176 8.32 0.44 2.22
CA ILE A 176 9.57 0.93 2.81
C ILE A 176 10.77 0.26 2.12
N TYR A 177 10.73 -1.06 1.98
CA TYR A 177 11.79 -1.82 1.34
C TYR A 177 12.02 -1.41 -0.12
N ASN A 178 10.93 -1.27 -0.89
CA ASN A 178 11.00 -0.88 -2.31
C ASN A 178 11.49 0.56 -2.48
N THR A 179 11.09 1.47 -1.58
CA THR A 179 11.54 2.87 -1.61
C THR A 179 13.05 2.94 -1.35
N PHE A 180 13.52 2.23 -0.32
CA PHE A 180 14.93 2.17 0.01
C PHE A 180 15.77 1.53 -1.11
N SER A 181 15.23 0.52 -1.78
CA SER A 181 15.90 -0.13 -2.91
C SER A 181 16.10 0.83 -4.08
N ILE A 182 15.09 1.64 -4.43
CA ILE A 182 15.22 2.67 -5.48
C ILE A 182 16.25 3.72 -5.08
N PHE A 183 16.22 4.15 -3.82
CA PHE A 183 17.19 5.11 -3.29
C PHE A 183 18.63 4.59 -3.39
N LYS A 184 18.86 3.32 -3.02
CA LYS A 184 20.16 2.66 -3.16
C LYS A 184 20.61 2.61 -4.63
N CYS A 185 19.72 2.27 -5.56
CA CYS A 185 20.02 2.27 -6.99
C CYS A 185 20.44 3.65 -7.49
N ARG A 186 19.79 4.71 -7.01
CA ARG A 186 20.15 6.10 -7.37
C ARG A 186 21.53 6.48 -6.87
N ILE A 187 21.87 6.15 -5.62
CA ILE A 187 23.21 6.41 -5.06
C ILE A 187 24.27 5.65 -5.85
N LEU A 188 24.06 4.36 -6.11
CA LEU A 188 24.99 3.54 -6.88
C LEU A 188 25.23 4.11 -8.29
N TYR A 189 24.16 4.58 -8.93
CA TYR A 189 24.27 5.22 -10.25
C TYR A 189 25.09 6.52 -10.18
N SER A 190 24.84 7.36 -9.17
CA SER A 190 25.63 8.59 -8.96
C SER A 190 27.11 8.28 -8.71
N LEU A 191 27.41 7.27 -7.89
CA LEU A 191 28.79 6.83 -7.62
C LEU A 191 29.47 6.30 -8.89
N PHE A 192 28.77 5.50 -9.69
CA PHE A 192 29.30 5.01 -10.97
C PHE A 192 29.64 6.16 -11.92
N LYS A 193 28.76 7.16 -12.03
CA LYS A 193 28.97 8.34 -12.87
C LYS A 193 30.17 9.17 -12.41
N ILE A 194 30.41 9.27 -11.10
CA ILE A 194 31.60 9.93 -10.54
C ILE A 194 32.85 9.11 -10.87
N ALA A 195 32.83 7.80 -10.61
CA ALA A 195 33.97 6.92 -10.89
C ALA A 195 34.35 6.88 -12.38
N GLU A 196 33.36 6.97 -13.28
CA GLU A 196 33.60 7.03 -14.72
C GLU A 196 34.23 8.36 -15.17
N LYS A 197 33.91 9.47 -14.49
CA LYS A 197 34.56 10.77 -14.70
C LYS A 197 35.98 10.82 -14.15
N ASP A 198 36.26 10.07 -13.09
CA ASP A 198 37.57 10.01 -12.44
C ASP A 198 38.52 8.99 -13.11
N LYS A 199 38.06 8.23 -14.11
CA LYS A 199 38.96 7.39 -14.91
C LYS A 199 39.93 8.31 -15.67
N PRO A 200 41.26 8.10 -15.56
CA PRO A 200 42.22 8.84 -16.35
C PRO A 200 41.85 8.70 -17.82
N GLN A 201 41.75 9.82 -18.53
CA GLN A 201 41.77 9.79 -19.99
C GLN A 201 43.11 9.16 -20.35
N GLU A 202 43.08 7.88 -20.73
CA GLU A 202 44.19 7.24 -21.42
C GLU A 202 44.43 8.11 -22.65
N LYS A 203 45.48 8.94 -22.56
CA LYS A 203 45.98 9.70 -23.69
C LYS A 203 46.22 8.65 -24.77
N ALA A 204 45.46 8.74 -25.86
CA ALA A 204 45.91 8.22 -27.12
C ALA A 204 47.17 9.03 -27.45
N GLU A 205 48.33 8.49 -27.07
CA GLU A 205 49.62 8.95 -27.56
C GLU A 205 49.70 8.62 -29.05
N ASP A 206 50.26 9.60 -29.76
CA ASP A 206 50.35 9.78 -31.21
C ASP A 206 50.92 8.59 -32.01
#